data_AF-A0A559KC79-F1
#
_entry.id   AF-A0A559KC79-F1
#
_cell.length_a   1.000
_cell.length_b   1.000
_cell.length_c   1.000
_cell.angle_alpha   90.00
_cell.angle_beta   90.00
_cell.angle_gamma   90.00
#
_symmetry.space_group_name_H-M   'P 1'
#
loop_
_entity.id
_entity.type
_entity.pdbx_description
1 polymer ?
#
loop_
_entity_poly.entity_id
_entity_poly.type
_entity_poly.pdbx_seq_one_letter_code
_entity_poly.pdbx_strand_id
1 'polypeptide(L)' 'MNGLKLPNDKVTIELSVKEAMALAAGVRFHEQTRIAAEARKKVLSSLESILIPESNKIHYQLLEV' A
#
# COMPACT_ATOMS: atom_id res chain seq x y z
N MET A 1 12.91 11.80 -17.47
CA MET A 1 12.23 11.50 -16.19
C MET A 1 10.83 11.03 -16.54
N ASN A 2 10.58 9.72 -16.53
CA ASN A 2 9.25 9.17 -16.85
C ASN A 2 8.39 9.25 -15.58
N GLY A 3 7.47 10.22 -15.52
CA GLY A 3 6.46 10.26 -14.47
C GLY A 3 5.55 9.04 -14.61
N LEU A 4 5.40 8.26 -13.54
CA LEU A 4 4.40 7.20 -13.47
C LEU A 4 3.02 7.82 -13.72
N LYS A 5 2.42 7.53 -14.88
CA LYS A 5 1.02 7.87 -15.14
C LYS A 5 0.16 6.93 -14.30
N LEU A 6 -0.33 7.43 -13.17
CA LEU A 6 -1.31 6.72 -12.37
C LEU A 6 -2.61 6.61 -13.17
N PRO A 7 -3.25 5.43 -13.25
CA PRO A 7 -4.56 5.30 -13.87
C PRO A 7 -5.59 6.16 -13.12
N ASN A 8 -6.59 6.68 -13.84
CA ASN A 8 -7.68 7.46 -13.24
C ASN A 8 -8.77 6.56 -12.61
N ASP A 9 -8.46 5.27 -12.46
CA ASP A 9 -9.34 4.26 -11.93
C ASP A 9 -9.46 4.40 -10.41
N LYS A 10 -10.66 4.14 -9.89
CA LYS A 10 -10.91 4.13 -8.45
C LYS A 10 -10.43 2.81 -7.87
N VAL A 11 -9.61 2.88 -6.84
CA VAL A 11 -9.18 1.71 -6.05
C VAL A 11 -9.86 1.74 -4.69
N THR A 12 -10.42 0.60 -4.29
CA THR A 12 -10.96 0.41 -2.93
C THR A 12 -10.00 -0.49 -2.15
N ILE A 13 -9.57 -0.04 -0.97
CA ILE A 13 -8.65 -0.78 -0.10
C ILE A 13 -9.33 -0.97 1.25
N GLU A 14 -9.35 -2.21 1.74
CA GLU A 14 -9.90 -2.52 3.05
C GLU A 14 -8.95 -2.09 4.16
N LEU A 15 -9.44 -1.24 5.06
CA LEU A 15 -8.72 -0.75 6.23
C LEU A 15 -9.54 -1.02 7.48
N SER A 16 -8.86 -1.31 8.58
CA SER A 16 -9.51 -1.26 9.90
C SER A 16 -9.89 0.19 10.24
N VAL A 17 -10.86 0.37 11.13
CA VAL A 17 -11.28 1.69 11.61
C VAL A 17 -10.09 2.49 12.16
N LYS A 18 -9.16 1.84 12.87
CA LYS A 18 -7.95 2.48 13.42
C LYS A 18 -6.99 2.95 12.32
N GLU A 19 -6.77 2.12 11.30
CA GLU A 19 -5.92 2.49 10.16
C GLU A 19 -6.55 3.66 9.39
N ALA A 20 -7.85 3.60 9.11
CA ALA A 20 -8.58 4.66 8.41
C ALA A 20 -8.53 5.99 9.18
N MET A 21 -8.77 5.97 10.49
CA MET A 21 -8.66 7.15 11.35
C MET A 21 -7.22 7.68 11.42
N ALA A 22 -6.22 6.80 11.49
CA ALA A 22 -4.82 7.20 11.50
C ALA A 22 -4.39 7.88 10.21
N LEU A 23 -4.97 7.51 9.06
CA LEU A 23 -4.72 8.15 7.77
C LEU A 23 -5.52 9.45 7.59
N ALA A 24 -6.79 9.48 8.03
CA ALA A 24 -7.68 10.63 7.89
C ALA A 24 -7.30 11.81 8.79
N ALA A 25 -6.76 11.54 9.99
CA ALA A 25 -6.52 12.55 11.02
C ALA A 25 -5.35 13.52 10.73
N GLY A 26 -4.72 13.42 9.55
CA GLY A 26 -3.97 14.53 8.93
C GLY A 26 -3.00 15.31 9.82
N VAL A 27 -2.34 14.68 10.82
CA VAL A 27 -1.18 15.17 11.63
C VAL A 27 -1.30 14.95 13.15
N ARG A 28 -2.40 14.46 13.76
CA ARG A 28 -2.42 14.30 15.25
C ARG A 28 -2.97 12.99 15.81
N PHE A 29 -2.40 11.86 15.40
CA PHE A 29 -2.38 10.66 16.26
C PHE A 29 -1.03 10.63 16.99
N HIS A 30 -0.86 11.50 18.00
CA HIS A 30 0.39 11.60 18.78
C HIS A 30 0.79 10.28 19.44
N GLU A 31 -0.16 9.36 19.66
CA GLU A 31 0.08 8.13 20.40
C GLU A 31 0.38 6.90 19.52
N GLN A 32 0.15 6.95 18.20
CA GLN A 32 0.17 5.74 17.36
C GLN A 32 0.84 5.93 15.99
N THR A 33 2.03 6.53 15.97
CA THR A 33 2.88 6.67 14.76
C THR A 33 3.08 5.35 14.02
N ARG A 34 3.15 4.23 14.76
CA ARG A 34 3.30 2.88 14.19
C ARG A 34 2.11 2.47 13.34
N ILE A 35 0.88 2.70 13.83
CA ILE A 35 -0.34 2.31 13.10
C ILE A 35 -0.50 3.13 11.83
N ALA A 36 -0.16 4.43 11.86
CA ALA A 36 -0.16 5.25 10.66
C ALA A 36 0.89 4.78 9.63
N ALA A 37 2.07 4.35 10.09
CA ALA A 37 3.11 3.81 9.21
C ALA A 37 2.69 2.46 8.60
N GLU A 38 2.13 1.56 9.40
CA GLU A 38 1.60 0.27 8.94
C GLU A 38 0.45 0.47 7.94
N ALA A 39 -0.48 1.39 8.21
CA ALA A 39 -1.58 1.73 7.32
C ALA A 39 -1.09 2.26 5.96
N ARG A 40 -0.10 3.16 5.95
CA ARG A 40 0.53 3.64 4.70
C ARG A 40 1.21 2.51 3.93
N LYS A 41 1.94 1.64 4.62
CA LYS A 41 2.59 0.47 4.01
C LYS A 41 1.57 -0.46 3.37
N LYS A 42 0.45 -0.72 4.06
CA LYS A 42 -0.66 -1.52 3.55
C LYS A 42 -1.24 -0.91 2.27
N VAL A 43 -1.58 0.37 2.29
CA VAL A 43 -2.08 1.09 1.09
C VAL A 43 -1.10 0.98 -0.07
N LEU A 44 0.19 1.22 0.15
CA LEU A 44 1.21 1.12 -0.88
C LEU A 44 1.27 -0.29 -1.47
N SER A 45 1.35 -1.32 -0.62
CA SER A 45 1.43 -2.72 -1.06
C SER A 45 0.19 -3.17 -1.85
N SER A 46 -1.01 -2.70 -1.45
CA SER A 46 -2.25 -2.97 -2.18
C SER A 46 -2.25 -2.26 -3.54
N LEU A 47 -1.81 -1.01 -3.61
CA LEU A 47 -1.69 -0.28 -4.87
C LEU A 47 -0.65 -0.94 -5.80
N GLU A 48 0.51 -1.32 -5.28
CA GLU A 48 1.54 -2.03 -6.04
C GLU A 48 1.02 -3.36 -6.60
N SER A 49 0.29 -4.14 -5.79
CA SER A 49 -0.30 -5.41 -6.24
C SER A 49 -1.34 -5.23 -7.34
N ILE A 50 -2.11 -4.14 -7.31
CA ILE A 50 -3.14 -3.83 -8.30
C ILE A 50 -2.53 -3.26 -9.59
N LEU A 51 -1.57 -2.35 -9.45
CA LEU A 51 -0.96 -1.65 -10.57
C LEU A 51 0.17 -2.45 -11.24
N ILE A 52 0.81 -3.34 -10.49
CA ILE A 52 1.94 -4.16 -10.94
C ILE A 52 1.69 -5.63 -10.54
N PRO A 53 0.78 -6.33 -11.24
CA PRO A 53 0.42 -7.71 -10.91
C PRO A 53 1.60 -8.69 -10.93
N GLU A 54 2.63 -8.38 -11.72
CA GLU A 54 3.85 -9.19 -11.87
C GLU A 54 4.83 -9.03 -10.69
N SER A 55 4.66 -8.03 -9.83
CA SER A 55 5.61 -7.76 -8.72
C SER A 55 5.57 -8.79 -7.60
N ASN A 56 4.48 -9.55 -7.47
CA ASN A 56 4.28 -10.55 -6.42
C ASN A 56 4.48 -12.00 -6.88
N LYS A 57 4.91 -12.21 -8.15
CA LYS A 57 5.22 -13.56 -8.60
C LYS A 57 6.58 -13.95 -8.06
N ILE A 58 6.61 -14.95 -7.18
CA ILE A 58 7.85 -15.66 -6.85
C ILE A 58 8.36 -16.25 -8.16
N HIS A 59 9.49 -15.75 -8.64
CA HIS A 59 10.16 -16.31 -9.81
C HIS A 59 10.74 -17.68 -9.43
N TYR A 60 9.91 -18.73 -9.53
CA TYR A 60 10.30 -20.11 -9.24
C TYR A 60 11.49 -20.60 -10.08
N GLN A 61 11.77 -19.93 -11.21
CA GLN A 61 12.95 -20.18 -12.05
C GLN A 61 14.29 -19.81 -11.38
N LEU A 62 14.28 -19.04 -10.28
CA LEU A 62 15.47 -18.69 -9.50
C LEU A 62 15.69 -19.61 -8.29
N LEU A 63 14.73 -20.51 -8.01
CA LEU A 63 14.90 -21.57 -7.03
C LEU A 63 15.50 -22.78 -7.77
N GLU A 64 16.79 -22.70 -8.09
CA GLU A 64 17.55 -23.87 -8.51
C GLU A 64 17.58 -24.89 -7.36
N VAL A 65 17.14 -26.12 -7.66
CA VAL A 65 17.27 -27.31 -6.80
C VAL A 65 18.41 -28.15 -7.34
#